data_AF-A0A7G6Z346-F1
#
_entry.id   AF-A0A7G6Z346-F1
#
_cell.length_a   1.000
_cell.length_b   1.000
_cell.length_c   1.000
_cell.angle_alpha   90.00
_cell.angle_beta   90.00
_cell.angle_gamma   90.00
#
_symmetry.space_group_name_H-M   'P 1'
#
loop_
_entity.id
_entity.type
_entity.pdbx_description
1 polymer ?
#
loop_
_entity_poly.entity_id
_entity_poly.type
_entity_poly.pdbx_seq_one_letter_code
_entity_poly.pdbx_strand_id
1 'polypeptide(L)'
;MGRRSQRGVPTLQWPRPASRPVAVNRVELGDFTPDLAVYLGQAAYLQLALFESLARASAVAPSVRAREVTGHVAGSTLDRHRGLVAEIRRRGDDPTELMEPHVAAVDDFGRRIEGTDWSEAVLGAYVGAGLLNDVFVRLAAGLDGDPRDRIVRVLEAGDDQAVIVEELSRAIGDDPALASRLALWGRRLVGDTLLVARAAIDAAHVSADDERLEPVFTELIAAHTRRMDALGLTA
;
A
#
# COMPACT_ATOMS: atom_id res chain seq x y z
N MET A 1 -48.60 -41.79 -54.03
CA MET A 1 -49.02 -40.71 -53.11
C MET A 1 -48.24 -40.88 -51.81
N GLY A 2 -47.40 -39.99 -51.30
CA GLY A 2 -46.80 -38.74 -51.76
C GLY A 2 -45.52 -38.52 -50.93
N ARG A 3 -44.41 -38.15 -51.58
CA ARG A 3 -43.14 -37.78 -50.93
C ARG A 3 -43.33 -36.46 -50.17
N ARG A 4 -43.29 -36.49 -48.84
CA ARG A 4 -43.16 -35.27 -48.02
C ARG A 4 -41.70 -34.82 -48.06
N SER A 5 -41.42 -33.72 -48.74
CA SER A 5 -40.13 -33.03 -48.67
C SER A 5 -40.05 -32.26 -47.34
N GLN A 6 -39.07 -32.62 -46.52
CA GLN A 6 -38.65 -31.77 -45.40
C GLN A 6 -37.82 -30.62 -45.97
N ARG A 7 -38.35 -29.39 -45.94
CA ARG A 7 -37.58 -28.18 -46.21
C ARG A 7 -36.75 -27.88 -44.97
N GLY A 8 -35.43 -28.08 -45.06
CA GLY A 8 -34.48 -27.63 -44.04
C GLY A 8 -34.45 -26.11 -43.97
N VAL A 9 -34.53 -25.56 -42.75
CA VAL A 9 -34.34 -24.13 -42.48
C VAL A 9 -32.84 -23.82 -42.61
N PRO A 10 -32.40 -22.83 -43.39
CA PRO A 10 -30.99 -22.49 -43.47
C PRO A 10 -30.57 -21.76 -42.18
N THR A 11 -29.66 -22.37 -41.43
CA THR A 11 -29.03 -21.74 -40.26
C THR A 11 -28.05 -20.68 -40.75
N LEU A 12 -28.41 -19.40 -40.60
CA LEU A 12 -27.48 -18.28 -40.79
C LEU A 12 -26.45 -18.30 -39.65
N GLN A 13 -25.28 -18.90 -39.91
CA GLN A 13 -24.12 -18.74 -39.04
C GLN A 13 -23.53 -17.35 -39.25
N TRP A 14 -23.78 -16.44 -38.31
CA TRP A 14 -22.99 -15.22 -38.21
C TRP A 14 -21.55 -15.58 -37.85
N PRO A 15 -20.53 -15.04 -38.55
CA PRO A 15 -19.16 -15.18 -38.12
C PRO A 15 -19.02 -14.57 -36.72
N ARG A 16 -18.67 -15.38 -35.73
CA ARG A 16 -18.27 -14.84 -34.43
C ARG A 16 -17.01 -14.02 -34.67
N PRO A 17 -16.97 -12.72 -34.33
CA PRO A 17 -15.72 -11.99 -34.38
C PRO A 17 -14.75 -12.71 -33.45
N ALA A 18 -13.63 -13.18 -34.00
CA ALA A 18 -12.55 -13.70 -33.18
C ALA A 18 -12.15 -12.59 -32.22
N SER A 19 -12.36 -12.82 -30.93
CA SER A 19 -11.83 -11.97 -29.87
C SER A 19 -10.31 -11.99 -30.02
N ARG A 20 -9.75 -10.99 -30.71
CA ARG A 20 -8.32 -10.72 -30.61
C ARG A 20 -8.05 -10.50 -29.13
N PRO A 21 -7.12 -11.22 -28.50
CA PRO A 21 -6.67 -10.84 -27.17
C PRO A 21 -6.17 -9.41 -27.29
N VAL A 22 -6.89 -8.48 -26.68
CA VAL A 22 -6.35 -7.14 -26.43
C VAL A 22 -5.16 -7.41 -25.54
N ALA A 23 -3.96 -7.12 -26.03
CA ALA A 23 -2.80 -7.04 -25.17
C ALA A 23 -3.12 -5.94 -24.17
N VAL A 24 -3.60 -6.34 -22.99
CA VAL A 24 -3.68 -5.45 -21.84
C VAL A 24 -2.23 -5.09 -21.58
N ASN A 25 -1.83 -3.92 -22.03
CA ASN A 25 -0.54 -3.36 -21.71
C ASN A 25 -0.60 -3.17 -20.20
N ARG A 26 -0.10 -4.15 -19.45
CA ARG A 26 -0.14 -4.14 -17.99
C ARG A 26 0.85 -3.06 -17.59
N VAL A 27 0.33 -1.86 -17.38
CA VAL A 27 1.14 -0.74 -16.91
C VAL A 27 1.70 -1.18 -15.56
N GLU A 28 3.01 -1.37 -15.51
CA GLU A 28 3.68 -1.74 -14.28
C GLU A 28 3.94 -0.47 -13.48
N LEU A 29 3.74 -0.51 -12.16
CA LEU A 29 3.91 0.69 -11.34
C LEU A 29 5.33 1.26 -11.42
N GLY A 30 6.32 0.41 -11.74
CA GLY A 30 7.70 0.84 -12.02
C GLY A 30 7.84 1.85 -13.16
N ASP A 31 6.88 1.93 -14.10
CA ASP A 31 6.89 2.94 -15.16
C ASP A 31 6.67 4.37 -14.63
N PHE A 32 6.21 4.50 -13.39
CA PHE A 32 5.96 5.77 -12.70
C PHE A 32 6.93 6.01 -11.56
N THR A 33 8.09 5.37 -11.59
CA THR A 33 9.13 5.57 -10.59
C THR A 33 9.72 6.96 -10.74
N PRO A 34 9.69 7.80 -9.69
CA PRO A 34 10.34 9.10 -9.75
C PRO A 34 11.87 8.95 -9.75
N ASP A 35 12.56 10.05 -10.02
CA ASP A 35 14.02 10.10 -9.86
C ASP A 35 14.44 9.58 -8.48
N LEU A 36 15.54 8.82 -8.45
CA LEU A 36 15.96 8.09 -7.25
C LEU A 36 16.09 9.00 -6.00
N ALA A 37 16.51 10.26 -6.17
CA ALA A 37 16.58 11.22 -5.05
C ALA A 37 15.19 11.54 -4.48
N VAL A 38 14.20 11.78 -5.35
CA VAL A 38 12.80 12.05 -4.97
C VAL A 38 12.20 10.80 -4.32
N TYR A 39 12.39 9.63 -4.94
CA TYR A 39 11.96 8.35 -4.39
C TYR A 39 12.47 8.15 -2.95
N LEU A 40 13.78 8.33 -2.74
CA LEU A 40 14.42 8.12 -1.44
C LEU A 40 13.95 9.14 -0.40
N GLY A 41 13.82 10.41 -0.77
CA GLY A 41 13.29 11.45 0.10
C GLY A 41 11.88 11.13 0.60
N GLN A 42 10.98 10.78 -0.32
CA GLN A 42 9.61 10.39 0.00
C GLN A 42 9.55 9.14 0.89
N ALA A 43 10.23 8.08 0.48
CA ALA A 43 10.21 6.81 1.20
C ALA A 43 10.81 6.95 2.61
N ALA A 44 11.94 7.65 2.74
CA ALA A 44 12.62 7.81 4.02
C ALA A 44 11.76 8.63 4.99
N TYR A 45 11.16 9.72 4.54
CA TYR A 45 10.32 10.55 5.41
C TYR A 45 9.01 9.85 5.78
N LEU A 46 8.40 9.12 4.84
CA LEU A 46 7.22 8.30 5.14
C LEU A 46 7.50 7.27 6.25
N GLN A 47 8.61 6.54 6.16
CA GLN A 47 8.98 5.56 7.21
C GLN A 47 9.21 6.26 8.57
N LEU A 48 9.78 7.46 8.59
CA LEU A 48 9.95 8.22 9.83
C LEU A 48 8.59 8.60 10.45
N ALA A 49 7.69 9.18 9.67
CA ALA A 49 6.36 9.59 10.14
C ALA A 49 5.53 8.38 10.64
N LEU A 50 5.65 7.23 9.97
CA LEU A 50 5.01 5.99 10.39
C LEU A 50 5.58 5.47 11.71
N PHE A 51 6.91 5.49 11.87
CA PHE A 51 7.56 5.15 13.14
C PHE A 51 7.03 6.03 14.28
N GLU A 52 6.93 7.35 14.07
CA GLU A 52 6.46 8.27 15.10
C GLU A 52 5.01 7.99 15.51
N SER A 53 4.15 7.68 14.54
CA SER A 53 2.76 7.27 14.80
C SER A 53 2.69 5.99 15.63
N LEU A 54 3.47 4.96 15.26
CA LEU A 54 3.54 3.70 16.00
C LEU A 54 4.14 3.89 17.41
N ALA A 55 5.14 4.76 17.56
CA ALA A 55 5.73 5.09 18.85
C ALA A 55 4.70 5.76 19.78
N ARG A 56 3.89 6.70 19.25
CA ARG A 56 2.77 7.29 20.00
C ARG A 56 1.73 6.24 20.39
N ALA A 57 1.35 5.37 19.45
CA ALA A 57 0.41 4.28 19.72
C ALA A 57 0.93 3.34 20.83
N SER A 58 2.21 2.96 20.79
CA SER A 58 2.84 2.09 21.80
C SER A 58 2.73 2.68 23.23
N ALA A 59 2.84 4.01 23.37
CA ALA A 59 2.70 4.68 24.66
C ALA A 59 1.31 4.51 25.28
N VAL A 60 0.25 4.57 24.45
CA VAL A 60 -1.16 4.46 24.86
C VAL A 60 -1.73 3.04 24.75
N ALA A 61 -0.90 2.05 24.46
CA ALA A 61 -1.34 0.66 24.30
C ALA A 61 -2.04 0.12 25.58
N PRO A 62 -3.13 -0.66 25.43
CA PRO A 62 -3.99 -1.08 26.55
C PRO A 62 -3.37 -2.17 27.44
N SER A 63 -2.28 -2.79 27.00
CA SER A 63 -1.57 -3.83 27.73
C SER A 63 -0.07 -3.78 27.45
N VAL A 64 0.73 -4.42 28.33
CA VAL A 64 2.19 -4.56 28.11
C VAL A 64 2.47 -5.37 26.84
N ARG A 65 1.64 -6.37 26.54
CA ARG A 65 1.74 -7.16 25.32
C ARG A 65 1.52 -6.30 24.08
N ALA A 66 0.42 -5.54 24.04
CA ALA A 66 0.13 -4.62 22.95
C ALA A 66 1.25 -3.59 22.79
N ARG A 67 1.79 -3.07 23.90
CA ARG A 67 2.93 -2.15 23.90
C ARG A 67 4.19 -2.76 23.28
N GLU A 68 4.50 -4.02 23.63
CA GLU A 68 5.65 -4.75 23.12
C GLU A 68 5.54 -4.99 21.62
N VAL A 69 4.39 -5.50 21.15
CA VAL A 69 4.12 -5.71 19.72
C VAL A 69 4.21 -4.39 18.95
N THR A 70 3.53 -3.33 19.41
CA THR A 70 3.57 -2.03 18.72
C THR A 70 4.99 -1.43 18.74
N GLY A 71 5.74 -1.61 19.84
CA GLY A 71 7.12 -1.14 19.95
C GLY A 71 8.08 -1.89 19.01
N HIS A 72 7.90 -3.20 18.86
CA HIS A 72 8.66 -4.01 17.90
C HIS A 72 8.46 -3.51 16.46
N VAL A 73 7.21 -3.33 16.05
CA VAL A 73 6.86 -2.81 14.71
C VAL A 73 7.43 -1.42 14.51
N ALA A 74 7.30 -0.52 15.50
CA ALA A 74 7.89 0.81 15.44
C ALA A 74 9.41 0.74 15.22
N GLY A 75 10.11 -0.12 15.96
CA GLY A 75 11.55 -0.34 15.78
C GLY A 75 11.90 -0.81 14.36
N SER A 76 11.17 -1.78 13.83
CA SER A 76 11.32 -2.28 12.47
C SER A 76 11.10 -1.18 11.42
N THR A 77 10.07 -0.34 11.58
CA THR A 77 9.81 0.83 10.71
C THR A 77 10.94 1.85 10.79
N LEU A 78 11.50 2.12 11.98
CA LEU A 78 12.65 3.01 12.13
C LEU A 78 13.91 2.45 11.45
N ASP A 79 14.10 1.14 11.47
CA ASP A 79 15.21 0.49 10.78
C ASP A 79 15.08 0.59 9.25
N ARG A 80 13.86 0.53 8.71
CA ARG A 80 13.60 0.85 7.29
C ARG A 80 13.98 2.29 6.95
N HIS A 81 13.55 3.26 7.76
CA HIS A 81 13.96 4.66 7.62
C HIS A 81 15.50 4.80 7.60
N ARG A 82 16.19 4.18 8.57
CA ARG A 82 17.66 4.21 8.65
C ARG A 82 18.33 3.58 7.42
N GLY A 83 17.77 2.49 6.90
CA GLY A 83 18.26 1.83 5.68
C GLY A 83 18.16 2.75 4.45
N LEU A 84 17.04 3.47 4.31
CA LEU A 84 16.84 4.43 3.22
C LEU A 84 17.77 5.65 3.37
N VAL A 85 17.91 6.19 4.58
CA VAL A 85 18.89 7.25 4.90
C VAL A 85 20.33 6.82 4.57
N ALA A 86 20.68 5.55 4.82
CA ALA A 86 21.99 5.02 4.45
C ALA A 86 22.18 4.94 2.93
N GLU A 87 21.12 4.69 2.15
CA GLU A 87 21.17 4.75 0.69
C GLU A 87 21.35 6.18 0.18
N ILE A 88 20.67 7.16 0.77
CA ILE A 88 20.87 8.57 0.45
C ILE A 88 22.33 8.96 0.69
N ARG A 89 22.87 8.68 1.88
CA ARG A 89 24.26 9.01 2.22
C ARG A 89 25.30 8.30 1.34
N ARG A 90 25.02 7.08 0.88
CA ARG A 90 25.91 6.33 -0.02
C ARG A 90 26.13 7.07 -1.35
N ARG A 91 25.19 7.91 -1.75
CA ARG A 91 25.25 8.73 -2.97
C ARG A 91 25.93 10.09 -2.75
N GLY A 92 26.20 10.45 -1.50
CA GLY A 92 26.75 11.76 -1.13
C GLY A 92 25.70 12.86 -0.94
N ASP A 93 24.41 12.50 -0.98
CA ASP A 93 23.29 13.42 -0.79
C ASP A 93 23.01 13.64 0.72
N ASP A 94 22.41 14.79 1.10
CA ASP A 94 21.94 15.04 2.47
C ASP A 94 20.51 14.49 2.67
N PRO A 95 20.30 13.52 3.58
CA PRO A 95 18.98 12.99 3.89
C PRO A 95 17.96 14.04 4.32
N THR A 96 18.37 15.05 5.08
CA THR A 96 17.43 16.08 5.55
C THR A 96 16.95 16.92 4.37
N GLU A 97 17.85 17.34 3.48
CA GLU A 97 17.48 18.12 2.29
C GLU A 97 16.59 17.34 1.33
N LEU A 98 16.79 16.03 1.16
CA LEU A 98 15.94 15.19 0.30
C LEU A 98 14.56 14.91 0.92
N MET A 99 14.45 14.84 2.25
CA MET A 99 13.17 14.59 2.92
C MET A 99 12.30 15.85 3.04
N GLU A 100 12.90 17.03 3.21
CA GLU A 100 12.21 18.30 3.47
C GLU A 100 11.04 18.60 2.50
N PRO A 101 11.17 18.41 1.17
CA PRO A 101 10.08 18.72 0.23
C PRO A 101 8.83 17.85 0.43
N HIS A 102 8.95 16.73 1.12
CA HIS A 102 7.88 15.74 1.28
C HIS A 102 7.14 15.82 2.62
N VAL A 103 7.65 16.66 3.54
CA VAL A 103 7.14 16.81 4.90
C VAL A 103 5.63 17.10 4.91
N ALA A 104 5.20 18.14 4.20
CA ALA A 104 3.81 18.60 4.26
C ALA A 104 2.80 17.52 3.83
N ALA A 105 3.09 16.79 2.75
CA ALA A 105 2.20 15.77 2.21
C ALA A 105 2.15 14.53 3.11
N VAL A 106 3.30 14.08 3.61
CA VAL A 106 3.39 12.90 4.49
C VAL A 106 2.82 13.20 5.88
N ASP A 107 3.04 14.37 6.44
CA ASP A 107 2.47 14.77 7.74
C ASP A 107 0.95 14.88 7.66
N ASP A 108 0.41 15.36 6.53
CA ASP A 108 -1.05 15.39 6.33
C ASP A 108 -1.65 13.99 6.31
N PHE A 109 -0.98 13.04 5.66
CA PHE A 109 -1.35 11.64 5.73
C PHE A 109 -1.25 11.09 7.15
N GLY A 110 -0.15 11.36 7.85
CA GLY A 110 0.06 10.95 9.25
C GLY A 110 -1.10 11.38 10.15
N ARG A 111 -1.53 12.64 10.05
CA ARG A 111 -2.70 13.16 10.79
C ARG A 111 -4.00 12.43 10.44
N ARG A 112 -4.18 12.06 9.17
CA ARG A 112 -5.38 11.32 8.72
C ARG A 112 -5.40 9.89 9.22
N ILE A 113 -4.26 9.26 9.50
CA ILE A 113 -4.18 7.87 9.96
C ILE A 113 -3.94 7.69 11.46
N GLU A 114 -3.80 8.78 12.22
CA GLU A 114 -3.44 8.75 13.65
C GLU A 114 -4.45 7.98 14.51
N GLY A 115 -5.71 7.93 14.09
CA GLY A 115 -6.78 7.25 14.83
C GLY A 115 -7.14 7.96 16.13
N THR A 116 -8.20 7.49 16.79
CA THR A 116 -8.66 8.06 18.08
C THR A 116 -8.16 7.29 19.30
N ASP A 117 -7.71 6.05 19.10
CA ASP A 117 -7.16 5.18 20.13
C ASP A 117 -6.07 4.25 19.56
N TRP A 118 -5.50 3.41 20.42
CA TRP A 118 -4.47 2.46 20.04
C TRP A 118 -4.90 1.53 18.89
N SER A 119 -6.13 1.00 18.91
CA SER A 119 -6.60 0.04 17.92
C SER A 119 -6.74 0.68 16.53
N GLU A 120 -7.26 1.90 16.47
CA GLU A 120 -7.34 2.66 15.21
C GLU A 120 -5.95 3.07 14.70
N ALA A 121 -5.06 3.50 15.58
CA ALA A 121 -3.68 3.86 15.21
C ALA A 121 -2.93 2.65 14.63
N VAL A 122 -3.02 1.49 15.28
CA VAL A 122 -2.37 0.25 14.83
C VAL A 122 -3.00 -0.27 13.54
N LEU A 123 -4.34 -0.22 13.39
CA LEU A 123 -4.98 -0.55 12.10
C LEU A 123 -4.55 0.41 10.99
N GLY A 124 -4.46 1.71 11.32
CA GLY A 124 -3.99 2.76 10.43
C GLY A 124 -2.60 2.48 9.89
N ALA A 125 -1.67 2.10 10.77
CA ALA A 125 -0.35 1.67 10.38
C ALA A 125 -0.39 0.36 9.56
N TYR A 126 -1.07 -0.69 10.02
CA TYR A 126 -1.11 -1.97 9.31
C TYR A 126 -1.63 -1.85 7.87
N VAL A 127 -2.74 -1.14 7.69
CA VAL A 127 -3.43 -1.02 6.40
C VAL A 127 -2.83 0.09 5.55
N GLY A 128 -2.68 1.29 6.11
CA GLY A 128 -2.18 2.47 5.40
C GLY A 128 -0.69 2.35 5.09
N ALA A 129 0.14 2.01 6.08
CA ALA A 129 1.57 1.81 5.84
C ALA A 129 1.82 0.57 4.99
N GLY A 130 1.06 -0.52 5.19
CA GLY A 130 1.17 -1.71 4.36
C GLY A 130 0.91 -1.42 2.89
N LEU A 131 -0.16 -0.69 2.57
CA LEU A 131 -0.49 -0.32 1.19
C LEU A 131 0.55 0.64 0.59
N LEU A 132 1.03 1.64 1.33
CA LEU A 132 2.08 2.53 0.82
C LEU A 132 3.41 1.79 0.66
N ASN A 133 3.76 0.87 1.55
CA ASN A 133 4.95 0.05 1.40
C ASN A 133 4.87 -0.78 0.12
N ASP A 134 3.71 -1.38 -0.20
CA ASP A 134 3.50 -2.09 -1.47
C ASP A 134 3.72 -1.16 -2.68
N VAL A 135 3.26 0.10 -2.60
CA VAL A 135 3.51 1.13 -3.63
C VAL A 135 5.01 1.37 -3.79
N PHE A 136 5.73 1.65 -2.70
CA PHE A 136 7.16 1.95 -2.78
C PHE A 136 8.00 0.76 -3.23
N VAL A 137 7.66 -0.47 -2.84
CA VAL A 137 8.32 -1.70 -3.33
C VAL A 137 8.09 -1.87 -4.83
N ARG A 138 6.87 -1.65 -5.31
CA ARG A 138 6.55 -1.76 -6.73
C ARG A 138 7.16 -0.62 -7.56
N LEU A 139 7.20 0.61 -7.05
CA LEU A 139 7.94 1.72 -7.66
C LEU A 139 9.45 1.39 -7.70
N ALA A 140 10.01 0.72 -6.71
CA ALA A 140 11.42 0.34 -6.76
C ALA A 140 11.77 -0.54 -7.99
N ALA A 141 10.79 -1.19 -8.62
CA ALA A 141 11.00 -1.98 -9.83
C ALA A 141 11.47 -1.15 -11.05
N GLY A 142 11.17 0.15 -11.09
CA GLY A 142 11.66 1.06 -12.13
C GLY A 142 13.01 1.71 -11.83
N LEU A 143 13.62 1.42 -10.68
CA LEU A 143 14.98 1.86 -10.35
C LEU A 143 16.03 0.95 -11.00
N ASP A 144 17.10 1.55 -11.52
CA ASP A 144 18.18 0.82 -12.17
C ASP A 144 19.27 0.35 -11.18
N GLY A 145 19.77 -0.86 -11.39
CA GLY A 145 21.02 -1.37 -10.79
C GLY A 145 20.97 -1.66 -9.29
N ASP A 146 22.15 -1.68 -8.67
CA ASP A 146 22.34 -2.06 -7.26
C ASP A 146 21.49 -1.30 -6.21
N PRO A 147 21.14 0.00 -6.39
CA PRO A 147 20.25 0.70 -5.46
C PRO A 147 18.89 0.02 -5.30
N ARG A 148 18.31 -0.48 -6.39
CA ARG A 148 17.01 -1.19 -6.37
C ARG A 148 17.03 -2.35 -5.38
N ASP A 149 18.00 -3.24 -5.51
CA ASP A 149 18.07 -4.46 -4.68
C ASP A 149 18.34 -4.15 -3.20
N ARG A 150 19.04 -3.05 -2.90
CA ARG A 150 19.23 -2.60 -1.52
C ARG A 150 17.95 -1.99 -0.95
N ILE A 151 17.27 -1.14 -1.72
CA ILE A 151 16.03 -0.48 -1.31
C ILE A 151 14.93 -1.51 -1.06
N VAL A 152 14.71 -2.44 -2.00
CA VAL A 152 13.70 -3.49 -1.87
C VAL A 152 13.97 -4.32 -0.61
N ARG A 153 15.23 -4.76 -0.40
CA ARG A 153 15.60 -5.49 0.81
C ARG A 153 15.36 -4.71 2.10
N VAL A 154 15.54 -3.38 2.09
CA VAL A 154 15.25 -2.53 3.24
C VAL A 154 13.74 -2.49 3.49
N LEU A 155 12.92 -2.26 2.46
CA LEU A 155 11.47 -2.14 2.60
C LEU A 155 10.79 -3.47 2.99
N GLU A 156 11.30 -4.58 2.48
CA GLU A 156 10.78 -5.93 2.76
C GLU A 156 11.40 -6.59 4.00
N ALA A 157 12.31 -5.90 4.71
CA ALA A 157 12.87 -6.43 5.94
C ALA A 157 11.80 -6.57 7.03
N GLY A 158 11.82 -7.69 7.77
CA GLY A 158 10.92 -7.94 8.90
C GLY A 158 9.63 -8.68 8.53
N ASP A 159 8.98 -9.27 9.55
CA ASP A 159 7.69 -9.96 9.44
C ASP A 159 6.69 -9.35 10.44
N ASP A 160 6.49 -8.04 10.32
CA ASP A 160 5.70 -7.24 11.25
C ASP A 160 4.19 -7.50 11.13
N GLN A 161 3.74 -7.96 9.95
CA GLN A 161 2.31 -8.08 9.64
C GLN A 161 1.64 -9.16 10.50
N ALA A 162 2.28 -10.33 10.65
CA ALA A 162 1.70 -11.45 11.39
C ALA A 162 1.44 -11.09 12.86
N VAL A 163 2.39 -10.41 13.51
CA VAL A 163 2.27 -10.02 14.94
C VAL A 163 1.22 -8.94 15.17
N ILE A 164 1.06 -7.98 14.23
CA ILE A 164 0.00 -6.97 14.31
C ILE A 164 -1.38 -7.60 14.12
N VAL A 165 -1.52 -8.47 13.11
CA VAL A 165 -2.79 -9.17 12.86
C VAL A 165 -3.19 -9.99 14.07
N GLU A 166 -2.27 -10.75 14.66
CA GLU A 166 -2.55 -11.53 15.86
C GLU A 166 -3.04 -10.65 17.03
N GLU A 167 -2.39 -9.52 17.26
CA GLU A 167 -2.74 -8.64 18.39
C GLU A 167 -4.05 -7.87 18.15
N LEU A 168 -4.31 -7.38 16.94
CA LEU A 168 -5.59 -6.77 16.59
C LEU A 168 -6.74 -7.78 16.63
N SER A 169 -6.54 -9.00 16.12
CA SER A 169 -7.55 -10.07 16.20
C SER A 169 -7.90 -10.43 17.64
N ARG A 170 -6.91 -10.41 18.55
CA ARG A 170 -7.16 -10.58 19.99
C ARG A 170 -8.01 -9.45 20.55
N ALA A 171 -7.64 -8.20 20.28
CA ALA A 171 -8.43 -7.05 20.72
C ALA A 171 -9.88 -7.08 20.19
N ILE A 172 -10.06 -7.50 18.93
CA ILE A 172 -11.39 -7.70 18.33
C ILE A 172 -12.16 -8.84 19.01
N GLY A 173 -11.49 -9.93 19.36
CA GLY A 173 -12.10 -11.04 20.08
C GLY A 173 -12.57 -10.66 21.49
N ASP A 174 -11.84 -9.76 22.16
CA ASP A 174 -12.15 -9.28 23.50
C ASP A 174 -13.29 -8.23 23.50
N ASP A 175 -13.44 -7.46 22.41
CA ASP A 175 -14.53 -6.47 22.23
C ASP A 175 -15.17 -6.57 20.83
N PRO A 176 -16.32 -7.26 20.68
CA PRO A 176 -17.01 -7.38 19.40
C PRO A 176 -17.47 -6.04 18.79
N ALA A 177 -17.67 -4.98 19.59
CA ALA A 177 -18.03 -3.67 19.06
C ALA A 177 -16.85 -3.00 18.33
N LEU A 178 -15.62 -3.35 18.73
CA LEU A 178 -14.39 -2.89 18.08
C LEU A 178 -14.35 -3.29 16.60
N ALA A 179 -14.78 -4.51 16.25
CA ALA A 179 -14.77 -4.99 14.87
C ALA A 179 -15.51 -4.04 13.92
N SER A 180 -16.72 -3.64 14.28
CA SER A 180 -17.55 -2.76 13.43
C SER A 180 -16.95 -1.37 13.27
N ARG A 181 -16.35 -0.84 14.35
CA ARG A 181 -15.65 0.45 14.34
C ARG A 181 -14.38 0.40 13.48
N LEU A 182 -13.56 -0.63 13.65
CA LEU A 182 -12.34 -0.83 12.87
C LEU A 182 -12.64 -1.09 11.38
N ALA A 183 -13.74 -1.77 11.05
CA ALA A 183 -14.17 -1.92 9.66
C ALA A 183 -14.51 -0.56 9.01
N LEU A 184 -15.25 0.31 9.71
CA LEU A 184 -15.55 1.67 9.24
C LEU A 184 -14.28 2.52 9.09
N TRP A 185 -13.38 2.44 10.08
CA TRP A 185 -12.10 3.12 10.06
C TRP A 185 -11.25 2.67 8.86
N GLY A 186 -11.08 1.36 8.67
CA GLY A 186 -10.33 0.79 7.55
C GLY A 186 -10.85 1.25 6.19
N ARG A 187 -12.18 1.24 5.99
CA ARG A 187 -12.80 1.78 4.77
C ARG A 187 -12.50 3.25 4.53
N ARG A 188 -12.45 4.07 5.58
CA ARG A 188 -12.11 5.49 5.46
C ARG A 188 -10.65 5.68 5.02
N LEU A 189 -9.76 4.83 5.53
CA LEU A 189 -8.32 4.91 5.27
C LEU A 189 -7.93 4.63 3.82
N VAL A 190 -8.67 3.79 3.09
CA VAL A 190 -8.29 3.43 1.72
C VAL A 190 -8.21 4.67 0.82
N GLY A 191 -9.20 5.56 0.90
CA GLY A 191 -9.23 6.79 0.12
C GLY A 191 -8.06 7.71 0.43
N ASP A 192 -7.80 7.93 1.72
CA ASP A 192 -6.67 8.77 2.18
C ASP A 192 -5.31 8.20 1.72
N THR A 193 -5.18 6.87 1.75
CA THR A 193 -3.93 6.21 1.32
C THR A 193 -3.74 6.26 -0.19
N LEU A 194 -4.82 6.12 -0.98
CA LEU A 194 -4.78 6.24 -2.44
C LEU A 194 -4.38 7.66 -2.89
N LEU A 195 -4.79 8.70 -2.16
CA LEU A 195 -4.36 10.08 -2.44
C LEU A 195 -2.84 10.25 -2.29
N VAL A 196 -2.23 9.64 -1.27
CA VAL A 196 -0.77 9.67 -1.07
C VAL A 196 -0.05 8.84 -2.12
N ALA A 197 -0.57 7.66 -2.44
CA ALA A 197 -0.04 6.84 -3.52
C ALA A 197 -0.03 7.63 -4.85
N ARG A 198 -1.12 8.36 -5.15
CA ARG A 198 -1.19 9.23 -6.32
C ARG A 198 -0.13 10.33 -6.28
N ALA A 199 0.03 11.01 -5.15
CA ALA A 199 1.06 12.05 -5.00
C ALA A 199 2.50 11.51 -5.19
N ALA A 200 2.78 10.29 -4.72
CA ALA A 200 4.07 9.63 -4.92
C ALA A 200 4.31 9.30 -6.40
N ILE A 201 3.28 8.84 -7.12
CA ILE A 201 3.31 8.55 -8.55
C ILE A 201 3.49 9.83 -9.37
N ASP A 202 2.73 10.89 -9.07
CA ASP A 202 2.78 12.16 -9.80
C ASP A 202 4.13 12.88 -9.64
N ALA A 203 4.88 12.59 -8.57
CA ALA A 203 6.23 13.10 -8.37
C ALA A 203 7.24 12.62 -9.44
N ALA A 204 6.88 11.62 -10.24
CA ALA A 204 7.70 11.16 -11.37
C ALA A 204 7.69 12.12 -12.57
N HIS A 205 6.91 13.22 -12.54
CA HIS A 205 6.78 14.18 -13.64
C HIS A 205 6.33 13.56 -14.98
N VAL A 206 5.87 12.32 -14.96
CA VAL A 206 5.17 11.66 -16.06
C VAL A 206 3.71 12.04 -15.92
N SER A 207 3.12 12.66 -16.95
CA SER A 207 1.66 12.80 -17.02
C SER A 207 1.06 11.39 -17.13
N ALA A 208 0.80 10.76 -15.99
CA ALA A 208 0.12 9.49 -15.93
C ALA A 208 -1.34 9.75 -16.27
N ASP A 209 -1.78 9.28 -17.44
CA ASP A 209 -3.19 9.28 -17.78
C ASP A 209 -3.94 8.39 -16.77
N ASP A 210 -5.12 8.83 -16.31
CA ASP A 210 -5.86 8.15 -15.25
C ASP A 210 -6.20 6.70 -15.64
N GLU A 211 -6.42 6.44 -16.94
CA GLU A 211 -6.64 5.10 -17.50
C GLU A 211 -5.45 4.15 -17.27
N ARG A 212 -4.22 4.67 -17.21
CA ARG A 212 -3.01 3.86 -16.98
C ARG A 212 -2.82 3.51 -15.51
N LEU A 213 -3.35 4.32 -14.60
CA LEU A 213 -3.24 4.11 -13.16
C LEU A 213 -4.39 3.29 -12.58
N GLU A 214 -5.52 3.17 -13.28
CA GLU A 214 -6.67 2.37 -12.84
C GLU A 214 -6.30 0.92 -12.43
N PRO A 215 -5.48 0.17 -13.20
CA PRO A 215 -5.09 -1.17 -12.79
C PRO A 215 -4.25 -1.20 -11.51
N VAL A 216 -3.39 -0.19 -11.32
CA VAL A 216 -2.56 -0.04 -10.12
C VAL A 216 -3.44 0.20 -8.90
N PHE A 217 -4.35 1.17 -8.98
CA PHE A 217 -5.26 1.48 -7.87
C PHE A 217 -6.20 0.32 -7.56
N THR A 218 -6.68 -0.39 -8.57
CA THR A 218 -7.47 -1.63 -8.39
C THR A 218 -6.71 -2.67 -7.58
N GLU A 219 -5.43 -2.87 -7.87
CA GLU A 219 -4.59 -3.84 -7.16
C GLU A 219 -4.28 -3.39 -5.72
N LEU A 220 -4.12 -2.08 -5.48
CA LEU A 220 -3.96 -1.51 -4.15
C LEU A 220 -5.23 -1.68 -3.30
N ILE A 221 -6.41 -1.44 -3.88
CA ILE A 221 -7.70 -1.69 -3.21
C ILE A 221 -7.83 -3.18 -2.89
N ALA A 222 -7.48 -4.07 -3.82
CA ALA A 222 -7.51 -5.51 -3.56
C ALA A 222 -6.54 -5.92 -2.42
N ALA A 223 -5.36 -5.30 -2.33
CA ALA A 223 -4.42 -5.52 -1.23
C ALA A 223 -4.97 -5.00 0.11
N HIS A 224 -5.64 -3.84 0.10
CA HIS A 224 -6.37 -3.32 1.25
C HIS A 224 -7.45 -4.30 1.72
N THR A 225 -8.31 -4.78 0.82
CA THR A 225 -9.37 -5.75 1.14
C THR A 225 -8.80 -7.02 1.77
N ARG A 226 -7.71 -7.57 1.22
CA ARG A 226 -7.04 -8.75 1.82
C ARG A 226 -6.55 -8.50 3.24
N ARG A 227 -6.02 -7.30 3.54
CA ARG A 227 -5.58 -6.93 4.89
C ARG A 227 -6.75 -6.82 5.86
N MET A 228 -7.87 -6.26 5.42
CA MET A 228 -9.12 -6.19 6.21
C MET A 228 -9.69 -7.59 6.47
N ASP A 229 -9.75 -8.43 5.43
CA ASP A 229 -10.23 -9.82 5.53
C ASP A 229 -9.37 -10.67 6.48
N ALA A 230 -8.05 -10.44 6.52
CA ALA A 230 -7.15 -11.12 7.46
C ALA A 230 -7.49 -10.84 8.93
N LEU A 231 -8.17 -9.73 9.22
CA LEU A 231 -8.67 -9.37 10.56
C LEU A 231 -10.14 -9.78 10.76
N GLY A 232 -10.77 -10.43 9.78
CA GLY A 232 -12.20 -10.72 9.78
C GLY A 232 -13.07 -9.47 9.63
N LEU A 233 -12.51 -8.38 9.09
CA LEU A 233 -13.21 -7.11 8.90
C LEU A 233 -13.67 -6.98 7.45
N THR A 234 -14.86 -6.41 7.25
CA THR A 234 -15.32 -6.07 5.91
C THR A 234 -14.73 -4.74 5.45
N ALA A 235 -14.11 -4.75 4.27
CA ALA A 235 -13.75 -3.54 3.53
C ALA A 235 -14.96 -2.95 2.77
#